data_AF-A0A067D2F2-F1
#
_entry.id   AF-A0A067D2F2-F1
#
_cell.length_a   1.000
_cell.length_b   1.000
_cell.length_c   1.000
_cell.angle_alpha   90.00
_cell.angle_beta   90.00
_cell.angle_gamma   90.00
#
_symmetry.space_group_name_H-M   'P 1'
#
loop_
_entity.id
_entity.type
_entity.pdbx_description
1 polymer ?
#
loop_
_entity_poly.entity_id
_entity_poly.type
_entity_poly.pdbx_seq_one_letter_code
_entity_poly.pdbx_strand_id
1 'polypeptide(L)'
;QIEREETGAKEKETVTVRQSVALCEGERARLCLVSEKNQNQIIMIRKWWRTKWALGQILRLRGRGFRSDAALEAISKAGEERVKNLTLYNYPSPSGSLSALFAHLFHFHLNLPCLLLPFSSVEPLRVEDLCIEGLERVYLLDFLGPKGFADALSRRSSCEVIGFDHRKSVLGQITSDHPDKVTFYVDLEKSSSTAAYEYFSSKLVDLNSPD
;
A
#
# COMPACT_ATOMS: atom_id res chain seq x y z
N GLN A 1 27.72 53.13 7.19
CA GLN A 1 27.68 51.68 6.97
C GLN A 1 27.58 51.03 8.34
N ILE A 2 26.42 50.48 8.66
CA ILE A 2 26.19 49.74 9.91
C ILE A 2 25.75 48.36 9.41
N GLU A 3 26.65 47.40 9.51
CA GLU A 3 26.39 46.00 9.18
C GLU A 3 25.48 45.40 10.25
N ARG A 4 24.40 44.78 9.78
CA ARG A 4 23.51 43.92 10.56
C ARG A 4 24.08 42.51 10.49
N GLU A 5 24.41 41.92 11.63
CA GLU A 5 24.49 40.46 11.77
C GLU A 5 23.37 40.01 12.71
N GLU A 6 22.27 39.57 12.11
CA GLU A 6 21.21 38.81 12.78
C GLU A 6 21.69 37.36 12.93
N THR A 7 22.03 36.96 14.15
CA THR A 7 22.28 35.56 14.48
C THR A 7 20.95 34.84 14.71
N GLY A 8 20.56 34.03 13.73
CA GLY A 8 19.42 33.15 13.80
C GLY A 8 19.70 31.91 14.65
N ALA A 9 18.81 31.65 15.61
CA ALA A 9 18.62 30.32 16.19
C ALA A 9 17.12 30.04 16.20
N LYS A 10 16.60 29.40 15.14
CA LYS A 10 15.25 28.84 15.14
C LYS A 10 15.29 27.46 15.78
N GLU A 11 14.70 27.42 16.97
CA GLU A 11 14.34 26.25 17.76
C GLU A 11 13.57 25.24 16.90
N LYS A 12 14.07 24.01 16.79
CA LYS A 12 13.41 22.91 16.09
C LYS A 12 12.44 22.24 17.05
N GLU A 13 11.19 22.68 17.01
CA GLU A 13 10.10 22.02 17.74
C GLU A 13 9.82 20.66 17.08
N THR A 14 10.07 19.58 17.83
CA THR A 14 9.96 18.20 17.33
C THR A 14 8.56 17.67 17.66
N VAL A 15 7.63 17.76 16.72
CA VAL A 15 6.26 17.25 16.90
C VAL A 15 6.26 15.73 16.69
N THR A 16 6.08 15.00 17.78
CA THR A 16 5.92 13.53 17.78
C THR A 16 4.48 13.18 17.48
N VAL A 17 4.17 12.74 16.26
CA VAL A 17 2.84 12.22 15.91
C VAL A 17 2.76 10.75 16.31
N ARG A 18 2.01 10.45 17.37
CA ARG A 18 1.63 9.08 17.75
C ARG A 18 0.47 8.64 16.88
N GLN A 19 0.70 7.67 15.99
CA GLN A 19 -0.36 7.03 15.21
C GLN A 19 -0.81 5.75 15.92
N SER A 20 -2.02 5.79 16.47
CA SER A 20 -2.69 4.66 17.12
C SER A 20 -3.34 3.79 16.04
N VAL A 21 -2.83 2.58 15.82
CA VAL A 21 -3.53 1.56 15.02
C VAL A 21 -4.55 0.89 15.93
N ALA A 22 -5.83 1.18 15.71
CA ALA A 22 -6.92 0.50 16.40
C ALA A 22 -7.06 -0.93 15.85
N LEU A 23 -6.60 -1.91 16.63
CA LEU A 23 -6.99 -3.30 16.48
C LEU A 23 -8.36 -3.47 17.17
N CYS A 24 -9.38 -3.84 16.39
CA CYS A 24 -10.66 -4.28 16.93
C CYS A 24 -10.46 -5.56 17.74
N GLU A 25 -10.51 -5.48 19.07
CA GLU A 25 -10.56 -6.66 19.95
C GLU A 25 -12.01 -7.08 20.16
N GLY A 26 -12.39 -8.17 19.51
CA GLY A 26 -13.62 -8.90 19.75
C GLY A 26 -13.40 -10.09 20.71
N GLU A 27 -14.09 -10.02 21.84
CA GLU A 27 -14.66 -11.14 22.62
C GLU A 27 -13.75 -12.10 23.43
N ARG A 28 -13.73 -11.79 24.73
CA ARG A 28 -13.73 -12.67 25.93
C ARG A 28 -13.65 -14.20 25.71
N ALA A 29 -12.60 -14.79 26.25
CA ALA A 29 -12.66 -16.12 26.86
C ALA A 29 -12.30 -16.03 28.36
N ARG A 30 -13.32 -16.21 29.21
CA ARG A 30 -13.16 -16.51 30.64
C ARG A 30 -12.44 -17.85 30.80
N LEU A 31 -11.42 -17.91 31.64
CA LEU A 31 -11.13 -19.13 32.40
C LEU A 31 -10.99 -18.78 33.88
N CYS A 32 -11.96 -19.26 34.66
CA CYS A 32 -11.92 -19.29 36.12
C CYS A 32 -10.81 -20.22 36.61
N LEU A 33 -10.33 -19.88 37.81
CA LEU A 33 -9.34 -20.54 38.66
C LEU A 33 -9.55 -22.05 38.83
N VAL A 34 -8.45 -22.81 38.77
CA VAL A 34 -8.27 -24.04 39.59
C VAL A 34 -6.80 -24.15 40.05
N SER A 35 -6.64 -24.10 41.38
CA SER A 35 -5.68 -24.78 42.27
C SER A 35 -4.16 -24.77 41.97
N GLU A 36 -3.42 -24.20 42.93
CA GLU A 36 -1.96 -24.16 43.04
C GLU A 36 -1.33 -25.54 43.29
N LYS A 37 -1.19 -26.40 42.27
CA LYS A 37 -0.16 -27.45 42.26
C LYS A 37 0.39 -27.62 40.84
N ASN A 38 1.71 -27.50 40.69
CA ASN A 38 2.53 -27.65 39.46
C ASN A 38 2.74 -26.41 38.57
N GLN A 39 3.43 -25.39 39.10
CA GLN A 39 4.02 -24.33 38.28
C GLN A 39 4.99 -24.85 37.19
N ASN A 40 5.76 -25.92 37.45
CA ASN A 40 6.74 -26.41 36.49
C ASN A 40 6.12 -27.10 35.26
N GLN A 41 5.01 -27.83 35.42
CA GLN A 41 4.31 -28.42 34.26
C GLN A 41 3.55 -27.35 33.46
N ILE A 42 2.94 -26.37 34.13
CA ILE A 42 2.25 -25.25 33.47
C ILE A 42 3.23 -24.40 32.66
N ILE A 43 4.46 -24.17 33.14
CA ILE A 43 5.50 -23.44 32.40
C ILE A 43 5.95 -24.22 31.17
N MET A 44 6.14 -25.54 31.28
CA MET A 44 6.53 -26.41 30.16
C MET A 44 5.45 -26.45 29.07
N ILE A 45 4.19 -26.59 29.47
CA ILE A 45 3.03 -26.53 28.58
C ILE A 45 2.99 -25.15 27.90
N ARG A 46 3.04 -24.04 28.65
CA ARG A 46 3.03 -22.67 28.08
C ARG A 46 4.20 -22.40 27.11
N LYS A 47 5.41 -22.91 27.39
CA LYS A 47 6.55 -22.82 26.48
C LYS A 47 6.30 -23.63 25.21
N TRP A 48 5.78 -24.85 25.32
CA TRP A 48 5.46 -25.70 24.17
C TRP A 48 4.33 -25.13 23.30
N TRP A 49 3.29 -24.54 23.92
CA TRP A 49 2.23 -23.82 23.22
C TRP A 49 2.76 -22.54 22.54
N ARG A 50 3.65 -21.77 23.19
CA ARG A 50 4.30 -20.60 22.58
C ARG A 50 5.19 -20.97 21.41
N THR A 51 5.95 -22.06 21.50
CA THR A 51 6.81 -22.54 20.42
C THR A 51 6.00 -23.10 19.26
N LYS A 52 4.91 -23.84 19.52
CA LYS A 52 3.98 -24.30 18.45
C LYS A 52 3.18 -23.16 17.84
N TRP A 53 2.78 -22.15 18.61
CA TRP A 53 2.18 -20.93 18.07
C TRP A 53 3.17 -20.14 17.23
N ALA A 54 4.42 -19.97 17.69
CA ALA A 54 5.45 -19.28 16.93
C ALA A 54 5.79 -20.02 15.63
N LEU A 55 5.94 -21.35 15.65
CA LEU A 55 6.14 -22.15 14.44
C LEU A 55 4.90 -22.15 13.53
N GLY A 56 3.69 -22.21 14.09
CA GLY A 56 2.45 -22.13 13.33
C GLY A 56 2.22 -20.76 12.68
N GLN A 57 2.66 -19.67 13.32
CA GLN A 57 2.69 -18.33 12.74
C GLN A 57 3.79 -18.21 11.66
N ILE A 58 4.99 -18.74 11.91
CA ILE A 58 6.09 -18.76 10.92
C ILE A 58 5.74 -19.60 9.68
N LEU A 59 5.04 -20.73 9.85
CA LEU A 59 4.54 -21.56 8.76
C LEU A 59 3.34 -20.93 8.04
N ARG A 60 2.46 -20.21 8.76
CA ARG A 60 1.38 -19.40 8.15
C ARG A 60 1.89 -18.17 7.40
N LEU A 61 3.03 -17.61 7.80
CA LEU A 61 3.71 -16.51 7.10
C LEU A 61 4.40 -16.99 5.81
N ARG A 62 4.65 -18.29 5.65
CA ARG A 62 5.25 -18.86 4.42
C ARG A 62 4.25 -19.13 3.28
N GLY A 63 2.94 -18.96 3.53
CA GLY A 63 1.90 -19.26 2.55
C GLY A 63 0.77 -18.22 2.47
N ARG A 64 0.93 -17.05 3.09
CA ARG A 64 0.01 -15.92 2.91
C ARG A 64 0.58 -15.01 1.83
N GLY A 65 0.28 -15.32 0.58
CA GLY A 65 0.48 -14.38 -0.51
C GLY A 65 -0.44 -13.17 -0.39
N PHE A 66 -0.14 -12.15 -1.19
CA PHE A 66 -0.95 -10.93 -1.24
C PHE A 66 -2.30 -11.16 -1.92
N ARG A 67 -2.42 -12.27 -2.66
CA ARG A 67 -3.67 -12.85 -3.15
C ARG A 67 -4.37 -13.72 -2.08
N SER A 68 -4.66 -13.12 -0.92
CA SER A 68 -5.42 -13.78 0.15
C SER A 68 -6.94 -13.69 -0.08
N ASP A 69 -7.74 -14.56 0.56
CA ASP A 69 -9.21 -14.49 0.50
C ASP A 69 -9.74 -13.10 0.90
N ALA A 70 -9.11 -12.46 1.89
CA ALA A 70 -9.46 -11.11 2.32
C ALA A 70 -9.20 -10.05 1.23
N ALA A 71 -8.14 -10.22 0.43
CA ALA A 71 -7.87 -9.32 -0.70
C ALA A 71 -8.88 -9.54 -1.82
N LEU A 72 -9.24 -10.79 -2.12
CA LEU A 72 -10.25 -11.12 -3.12
C LEU A 72 -11.65 -10.63 -2.71
N GLU A 73 -12.01 -10.76 -1.44
CA GLU A 73 -13.25 -10.22 -0.88
C GLU A 73 -13.28 -8.70 -0.98
N ALA A 74 -12.18 -8.01 -0.64
CA ALA A 74 -12.08 -6.56 -0.77
C ALA A 74 -12.24 -6.09 -2.22
N ILE A 75 -11.71 -6.84 -3.19
CA ILE A 75 -11.89 -6.54 -4.62
C ILE A 75 -13.34 -6.77 -5.04
N SER A 76 -13.94 -7.90 -4.65
CA SER A 76 -15.35 -8.20 -4.94
C SER A 76 -16.26 -7.09 -4.44
N LYS A 77 -16.07 -6.69 -3.18
CA LYS A 77 -16.82 -5.60 -2.55
C LYS A 77 -16.62 -4.26 -3.26
N ALA A 78 -15.39 -3.95 -3.67
CA ALA A 78 -15.12 -2.74 -4.45
C ALA A 78 -15.81 -2.76 -5.83
N GLY A 79 -16.00 -3.94 -6.42
CA GLY A 79 -16.80 -4.12 -7.62
C GLY A 79 -18.30 -3.85 -7.41
N GLU A 80 -18.86 -4.38 -6.33
CA GLU A 80 -20.25 -4.11 -5.93
C GLU A 80 -20.49 -2.62 -5.68
N GLU A 81 -19.54 -1.96 -5.01
CA GLU A 81 -19.56 -0.53 -4.71
C GLU A 81 -19.18 0.36 -5.92
N ARG A 82 -18.82 -0.24 -7.08
CA ARG A 82 -18.36 0.44 -8.30
C ARG A 82 -17.24 1.46 -8.02
N VAL A 83 -16.24 1.03 -7.26
CA VAL A 83 -15.07 1.85 -6.96
C VAL A 83 -14.33 2.20 -8.25
N LYS A 84 -14.11 3.49 -8.46
CA LYS A 84 -13.49 4.01 -9.68
C LYS A 84 -11.97 3.99 -9.66
N ASN A 85 -11.36 3.96 -8.47
CA ASN A 85 -9.91 4.08 -8.31
C ASN A 85 -9.36 2.87 -7.56
N LEU A 86 -8.29 2.28 -8.09
CA LEU A 86 -7.56 1.19 -7.45
C LEU A 86 -6.09 1.62 -7.29
N THR A 87 -5.53 1.37 -6.12
CA THR A 87 -4.13 1.61 -5.83
C THR A 87 -3.48 0.30 -5.39
N LEU A 88 -2.50 -0.14 -6.17
CA LEU A 88 -1.62 -1.25 -5.81
C LEU A 88 -0.29 -0.66 -5.37
N TYR A 89 0.26 -1.14 -4.26
CA TYR A 89 1.57 -0.68 -3.79
C TYR A 89 2.47 -1.84 -3.42
N ASN A 90 3.76 -1.71 -3.74
CA ASN A 90 4.76 -2.71 -3.41
C ASN A 90 4.89 -2.84 -1.89
N TYR A 91 4.69 -4.06 -1.37
CA TYR A 91 4.89 -4.37 0.04
C TYR A 91 5.68 -5.67 0.22
N PRO A 92 6.65 -5.72 1.16
CA PRO A 92 7.07 -4.62 2.02
C PRO A 92 7.99 -3.63 1.28
N SER A 93 7.61 -2.35 1.25
CA SER A 93 8.47 -1.24 0.82
C SER A 93 8.06 0.04 1.55
N PRO A 94 9.00 0.78 2.16
CA PRO A 94 8.73 2.11 2.68
C PRO A 94 8.26 3.06 1.58
N SER A 95 8.87 3.01 0.39
CA SER A 95 8.48 3.87 -0.73
C SER A 95 7.08 3.53 -1.24
N GLY A 96 6.75 2.24 -1.34
CA GLY A 96 5.39 1.78 -1.67
C GLY A 96 4.35 2.24 -0.63
N SER A 97 4.64 2.04 0.66
CA SER A 97 3.73 2.44 1.75
C SER A 97 3.50 3.95 1.81
N LEU A 98 4.55 4.77 1.65
CA LEU A 98 4.43 6.22 1.61
C LEU A 98 3.68 6.70 0.37
N SER A 99 3.95 6.12 -0.79
CA SER A 99 3.20 6.41 -2.01
C SER A 99 1.71 6.12 -1.83
N ALA A 100 1.37 4.97 -1.22
CA ALA A 100 0.00 4.59 -0.95
C ALA A 100 -0.69 5.55 0.03
N LEU A 101 0.04 6.07 1.02
CA LEU A 101 -0.46 7.12 1.90
C LEU A 101 -0.79 8.40 1.12
N PHE A 102 0.07 8.85 0.21
CA PHE A 102 -0.21 10.04 -0.60
C PHE A 102 -1.43 9.83 -1.51
N ALA A 103 -1.55 8.66 -2.14
CA ALA A 103 -2.74 8.30 -2.91
C ALA A 103 -3.99 8.31 -2.03
N HIS A 104 -3.93 7.73 -0.83
CA HIS A 104 -5.05 7.72 0.11
C HIS A 104 -5.48 9.14 0.48
N LEU A 105 -4.54 10.00 0.87
CA LEU A 105 -4.83 11.39 1.25
C LEU A 105 -5.45 12.18 0.11
N PHE A 106 -4.96 12.01 -1.11
CA PHE A 106 -5.51 12.65 -2.31
C PHE A 106 -6.98 12.24 -2.56
N HIS A 107 -7.25 10.94 -2.62
CA HIS A 107 -8.61 10.44 -2.88
C HIS A 107 -9.56 10.75 -1.72
N PHE A 108 -9.08 10.65 -0.48
CA PHE A 108 -9.85 11.01 0.71
C PHE A 108 -10.25 12.49 0.69
N HIS A 109 -9.30 13.39 0.36
CA HIS A 109 -9.58 14.82 0.27
C HIS A 109 -10.65 15.16 -0.77
N LEU A 110 -10.67 14.43 -1.90
CA LEU A 110 -11.65 14.62 -2.97
C LEU A 110 -12.96 13.84 -2.76
N ASN A 111 -13.13 13.14 -1.62
CA ASN A 111 -14.24 12.22 -1.36
C ASN A 111 -14.45 11.17 -2.47
N LEU A 112 -13.35 10.69 -3.06
CA LEU A 112 -13.37 9.69 -4.12
C LEU A 112 -13.12 8.29 -3.51
N PRO A 113 -14.01 7.31 -3.74
CA PRO A 113 -13.76 5.93 -3.37
C PRO A 113 -12.49 5.40 -4.05
N CYS A 114 -11.61 4.78 -3.26
CA CYS A 114 -10.36 4.20 -3.72
C CYS A 114 -10.03 2.93 -2.93
N LEU A 115 -9.84 1.81 -3.63
CA LEU A 115 -9.38 0.56 -3.01
C LEU A 115 -7.85 0.55 -2.97
N LEU A 116 -7.26 0.37 -1.79
CA LEU A 116 -5.82 0.23 -1.61
C LEU A 116 -5.47 -1.22 -1.29
N LEU A 117 -4.62 -1.84 -2.11
CA LEU A 117 -4.16 -3.21 -1.89
C LEU A 117 -2.65 -3.30 -1.90
N PRO A 118 -2.05 -4.01 -0.92
CA PRO A 118 -0.65 -4.36 -1.01
C PRO A 118 -0.42 -5.39 -2.13
N PHE A 119 0.70 -5.27 -2.81
CA PHE A 119 1.13 -6.16 -3.90
C PHE A 119 2.53 -6.70 -3.63
N SER A 120 2.77 -7.96 -4.02
CA SER A 120 4.09 -8.58 -3.94
C SER A 120 4.38 -9.46 -5.14
N SER A 121 5.66 -9.59 -5.46
CA SER A 121 6.16 -10.46 -6.53
C SER A 121 6.12 -11.95 -6.19
N VAL A 122 5.93 -12.33 -4.91
CA VAL A 122 5.95 -13.75 -4.49
C VAL A 122 4.65 -14.48 -4.84
N GLU A 123 3.50 -13.80 -4.74
CA GLU A 123 2.21 -14.28 -5.21
C GLU A 123 1.34 -13.08 -5.62
N PRO A 124 1.51 -12.59 -6.86
CA PRO A 124 0.87 -11.37 -7.33
C PRO A 124 -0.63 -11.57 -7.59
N LEU A 125 -1.39 -10.49 -7.39
CA LEU A 125 -2.76 -10.40 -7.90
C LEU A 125 -2.73 -10.51 -9.42
N ARG A 126 -3.65 -11.30 -9.99
CA ARG A 126 -3.78 -11.46 -11.43
C ARG A 126 -4.56 -10.30 -12.01
N VAL A 127 -4.40 -10.06 -13.30
CA VAL A 127 -5.18 -9.02 -14.01
C VAL A 127 -6.67 -9.33 -13.88
N GLU A 128 -7.06 -10.60 -13.97
CA GLU A 128 -8.43 -11.08 -13.79
C GLU A 128 -9.00 -10.74 -12.43
N ASP A 129 -8.18 -10.79 -11.38
CA ASP A 129 -8.62 -10.48 -10.02
C ASP A 129 -8.93 -8.99 -9.89
N LEU A 130 -8.36 -8.12 -10.74
CA LEU A 130 -8.38 -6.66 -10.61
C LEU A 130 -9.34 -5.96 -11.60
N CYS A 131 -10.00 -6.73 -12.47
CA CYS A 131 -10.95 -6.22 -13.46
C CYS A 131 -12.30 -5.88 -12.81
N ILE A 132 -12.30 -4.82 -11.99
CA ILE A 132 -13.50 -4.24 -11.40
C ILE A 132 -14.30 -3.50 -12.48
N GLU A 133 -15.62 -3.74 -12.54
CA GLU A 133 -16.51 -3.01 -13.44
C GLU A 133 -16.59 -1.52 -13.04
N GLY A 134 -16.43 -0.63 -14.03
CA GLY A 134 -16.47 0.83 -13.79
C GLY A 134 -15.17 1.43 -13.27
N LEU A 135 -14.08 0.66 -13.25
CA LEU A 135 -12.76 1.14 -12.87
C LEU A 135 -12.25 2.20 -13.88
N GLU A 136 -11.94 3.39 -13.38
CA GLU A 136 -11.44 4.52 -14.19
C GLU A 136 -9.91 4.61 -14.13
N ARG A 137 -9.32 4.44 -12.94
CA ARG A 137 -7.87 4.59 -12.73
C ARG A 137 -7.27 3.50 -11.86
N VAL A 138 -6.07 3.06 -12.24
CA VAL A 138 -5.22 2.16 -11.48
C VAL A 138 -3.86 2.81 -11.25
N TYR A 139 -3.44 2.91 -9.98
CA TYR A 139 -2.12 3.38 -9.60
C TYR A 139 -1.24 2.19 -9.22
N LEU A 140 -0.06 2.08 -9.84
CA LEU A 140 0.97 1.10 -9.50
C LEU A 140 2.11 1.82 -8.78
N LEU A 141 2.26 1.60 -7.47
CA LEU A 141 3.12 2.40 -6.62
C LEU A 141 4.35 1.62 -6.16
N ASP A 142 5.53 2.10 -6.57
CA ASP A 142 6.83 1.47 -6.29
C ASP A 142 7.03 0.09 -6.97
N PHE A 143 6.26 -0.17 -8.04
CA PHE A 143 6.42 -1.29 -8.95
C PHE A 143 5.60 -1.04 -10.24
N LEU A 144 5.99 -1.67 -11.35
CA LEU A 144 5.21 -1.66 -12.61
C LEU A 144 4.53 -3.02 -12.93
N GLY A 145 4.80 -4.03 -12.12
CA GLY A 145 4.35 -5.41 -12.34
C GLY A 145 5.23 -6.16 -13.35
N PRO A 146 4.89 -7.41 -13.69
CA PRO A 146 5.55 -8.14 -14.78
C PRO A 146 5.37 -7.44 -16.14
N LYS A 147 6.23 -7.76 -17.11
CA LYS A 147 6.12 -7.21 -18.47
C LYS A 147 4.71 -7.44 -19.05
N GLY A 148 4.07 -6.37 -19.53
CA GLY A 148 2.71 -6.39 -20.10
C GLY A 148 1.57 -6.39 -19.07
N PHE A 149 1.86 -6.37 -17.76
CA PHE A 149 0.84 -6.34 -16.71
C PHE A 149 -0.02 -5.08 -16.77
N ALA A 150 0.59 -3.90 -16.83
CA ALA A 150 -0.13 -2.62 -16.94
C ALA A 150 -0.99 -2.55 -18.22
N ASP A 151 -0.45 -3.00 -19.36
CA ASP A 151 -1.18 -3.01 -20.63
C ASP A 151 -2.39 -3.96 -20.59
N ALA A 152 -2.24 -5.10 -19.91
CA ALA A 152 -3.33 -6.05 -19.72
C ALA A 152 -4.43 -5.46 -18.83
N LEU A 153 -4.06 -4.77 -17.74
CA LEU A 153 -5.02 -4.04 -16.90
C LEU A 153 -5.77 -2.96 -17.70
N SER A 154 -5.04 -2.11 -18.40
CA SER A 154 -5.63 -1.01 -19.16
C SER A 154 -6.59 -1.52 -20.24
N ARG A 155 -6.19 -2.55 -21.00
CA ARG A 155 -7.06 -3.12 -22.05
C ARG A 155 -8.29 -3.83 -21.51
N ARG A 156 -8.15 -4.63 -20.45
CA ARG A 156 -9.28 -5.42 -19.94
C ARG A 156 -10.30 -4.58 -19.18
N SER A 157 -9.82 -3.64 -18.37
CA SER A 157 -10.70 -2.77 -17.57
C SER A 157 -11.04 -1.46 -18.28
N SER A 158 -10.47 -1.19 -19.47
CA SER A 158 -10.59 0.08 -20.19
C SER A 158 -10.19 1.32 -19.36
N CYS A 159 -9.36 1.12 -18.33
CA CYS A 159 -8.97 2.12 -17.35
C CYS A 159 -7.62 2.78 -17.70
N GLU A 160 -7.39 3.96 -17.14
CA GLU A 160 -6.08 4.60 -17.08
C GLU A 160 -5.20 3.85 -16.06
N VAL A 161 -3.95 3.56 -16.43
CA VAL A 161 -2.97 2.92 -15.56
C VAL A 161 -1.78 3.86 -15.42
N ILE A 162 -1.47 4.23 -14.19
CA ILE A 162 -0.39 5.16 -13.86
C ILE A 162 0.59 4.45 -12.94
N GLY A 163 1.82 4.22 -13.40
CA GLY A 163 2.85 3.54 -12.63
C GLY A 163 3.97 4.46 -12.18
N PHE A 164 4.50 4.22 -10.98
CA PHE A 164 5.63 4.90 -10.39
C PHE A 164 6.68 3.88 -9.96
N ASP A 165 7.92 4.07 -10.39
CA ASP A 165 9.06 3.28 -9.94
C ASP A 165 10.33 4.14 -9.99
N HIS A 166 11.40 3.69 -9.35
CA HIS A 166 12.71 4.36 -9.39
C HIS A 166 13.85 3.41 -9.74
N ARG A 167 13.54 2.13 -9.98
CA ARG A 167 14.55 1.11 -10.22
C ARG A 167 14.95 1.06 -11.69
N LYS A 168 16.25 1.12 -11.95
CA LYS A 168 16.81 0.93 -13.30
C LYS A 168 16.36 -0.38 -13.96
N SER A 169 16.09 -1.42 -13.18
CA SER A 169 15.66 -2.73 -13.68
C SER A 169 14.30 -2.72 -14.38
N VAL A 170 13.43 -1.73 -14.10
CA VAL A 170 12.10 -1.68 -14.73
C VAL A 170 12.11 -1.04 -16.12
N LEU A 171 13.18 -0.32 -16.49
CA LEU A 171 13.28 0.33 -17.80
C LEU A 171 13.19 -0.65 -18.97
N GLY A 172 13.68 -1.88 -18.81
CA GLY A 172 13.58 -2.92 -19.84
C GLY A 172 12.16 -3.49 -20.01
N GLN A 173 11.23 -3.16 -19.11
CA GLN A 173 9.83 -3.60 -19.18
C GLN A 173 8.95 -2.57 -19.88
N ILE A 174 9.41 -1.31 -19.95
CA ILE A 174 8.73 -0.21 -20.63
C ILE A 174 9.05 -0.31 -22.12
N THR A 175 8.02 -0.55 -22.91
CA THR A 175 8.08 -0.54 -24.38
C THR A 175 7.57 0.78 -24.91
N SER A 176 8.01 1.21 -26.10
CA SER A 176 7.47 2.44 -26.71
C SER A 176 6.02 2.31 -27.18
N ASP A 177 5.49 1.08 -27.24
CA ASP A 177 4.18 0.73 -27.78
C ASP A 177 3.22 0.31 -26.65
N HIS A 178 2.94 1.24 -25.74
CA HIS A 178 1.92 1.06 -24.69
C HIS A 178 0.58 1.66 -25.16
N PRO A 179 -0.56 1.17 -24.64
CA PRO A 179 -1.85 1.83 -24.87
C PRO A 179 -1.81 3.29 -24.39
N ASP A 180 -2.53 4.19 -25.07
CA ASP A 180 -2.61 5.63 -24.72
C ASP A 180 -3.01 5.91 -23.27
N LYS A 181 -3.65 4.92 -22.62
CA LYS A 181 -4.11 4.96 -21.23
C LYS A 181 -3.08 4.45 -20.21
N VAL A 182 -1.84 4.18 -20.61
CA VAL A 182 -0.77 3.72 -19.71
C VAL A 182 0.34 4.76 -19.64
N THR A 183 0.59 5.29 -18.43
CA THR A 183 1.65 6.28 -18.19
C THR A 183 2.59 5.77 -17.10
N PHE A 184 3.90 5.89 -17.34
CA PHE A 184 4.92 5.52 -16.35
C PHE A 184 5.79 6.72 -15.96
N TYR A 185 5.89 6.96 -14.66
CA TYR A 185 6.80 7.90 -14.03
C TYR A 185 7.96 7.11 -13.44
N VAL A 186 9.04 6.97 -14.20
CA VAL A 186 10.28 6.35 -13.72
C VAL A 186 11.37 7.39 -13.56
N ASP A 187 11.72 7.69 -12.32
CA ASP A 187 12.77 8.63 -11.95
C ASP A 187 13.88 7.88 -11.22
N LEU A 188 15.10 7.85 -11.78
CA LEU A 188 16.23 7.15 -11.18
C LEU A 188 16.91 7.93 -10.05
N GLU A 189 16.63 9.23 -9.95
CA GLU A 189 17.24 10.16 -9.00
C GLU A 189 16.33 10.41 -7.79
N LYS A 190 15.01 10.30 -7.97
CA LYS A 190 14.01 10.43 -6.91
C LYS A 190 13.38 9.09 -6.54
N SER A 191 12.96 8.98 -5.28
CA SER A 191 12.20 7.81 -4.83
C SER A 191 10.80 7.76 -5.46
N SER A 192 10.22 6.56 -5.62
CA SER A 192 8.82 6.40 -6.08
C SER A 192 7.84 7.22 -5.25
N SER A 193 8.07 7.29 -3.92
CA SER A 193 7.27 8.09 -3.00
C SER A 193 7.36 9.59 -3.23
N THR A 194 8.54 10.10 -3.63
CA THR A 194 8.69 11.52 -3.98
C THR A 194 7.93 11.82 -5.28
N ALA A 195 8.08 10.98 -6.29
CA ALA A 195 7.37 11.12 -7.56
C ALA A 195 5.83 11.05 -7.37
N ALA A 196 5.36 10.09 -6.56
CA ALA A 196 3.93 9.97 -6.22
C ALA A 196 3.41 11.20 -5.46
N TYR A 197 4.17 11.71 -4.48
CA TYR A 197 3.83 12.94 -3.76
C TYR A 197 3.69 14.13 -4.70
N GLU A 198 4.69 14.35 -5.56
CA GLU A 198 4.69 15.45 -6.54
C GLU A 198 3.49 15.33 -7.49
N TYR A 199 3.21 14.12 -8.00
CA TYR A 199 2.09 13.85 -8.88
C TYR A 199 0.73 14.16 -8.23
N PHE A 200 0.45 13.61 -7.05
CA PHE A 200 -0.84 13.83 -6.39
C PHE A 200 -1.01 15.29 -5.96
N SER A 201 0.10 15.94 -5.57
CA SER A 201 0.10 17.36 -5.22
C SER A 201 -0.17 18.24 -6.44
N SER A 202 0.48 17.98 -7.57
CA SER A 202 0.23 18.73 -8.81
C SER A 202 -1.19 18.52 -9.32
N LYS A 203 -1.69 17.28 -9.30
CA LYS A 203 -3.08 16.98 -9.68
C LYS A 203 -4.09 17.71 -8.81
N LEU A 204 -3.81 17.86 -7.52
CA LEU A 204 -4.69 18.62 -6.63
C LEU A 204 -4.67 20.12 -6.96
N VAL A 205 -3.52 20.67 -7.35
CA VAL A 205 -3.42 22.07 -7.80
C VAL A 205 -4.17 22.28 -9.11
N ASP A 206 -4.00 21.39 -10.09
CA ASP A 206 -4.67 21.47 -11.38
C ASP A 206 -6.21 21.48 -11.23
N LEU A 207 -6.75 20.66 -10.31
CA LEU A 207 -8.19 20.61 -10.02
C LEU A 207 -8.72 21.87 -9.31
N ASN A 208 -7.85 22.62 -8.63
CA ASN A 208 -8.23 23.81 -7.87
C ASN A 208 -7.97 25.11 -8.65
N SER A 209 -7.33 25.05 -9.81
CA SER A 209 -7.21 26.20 -10.71
C SER A 209 -8.54 26.42 -11.42
N PRO A 210 -9.15 27.62 -11.35
CA PRO A 210 -10.25 27.95 -12.25
C PRO A 210 -9.73 28.00 -13.70
N ASP A 211 -10.50 27.41 -14.62
CA ASP A 211 -10.33 27.60 -16.07
C ASP A 211 -10.47 29.09 -16.47
#